data_AF-A0A6G3XZ22-F1
#
_entry.id   AF-A0A6G3XZ22-F1
#
_cell.length_a   1.000
_cell.length_b   1.000
_cell.length_c   1.000
_cell.angle_alpha   90.00
_cell.angle_beta   90.00
_cell.angle_gamma   90.00
#
_symmetry.space_group_name_H-M   'P 1'
#
loop_
_entity.id
_entity.type
_entity.pdbx_description
1 polymer ?
#
loop_
_entity_poly.entity_id
_entity_poly.type
_entity_poly.pdbx_seq_one_letter_code
_entity_poly.pdbx_strand_id
1 'polypeptide(L)'
;LCKEIDDTLEEGVYVQFPGPHYETPAEINMVRVMGGDLVGMSTVLEAIAAREAGAEVLGLSLVTNLAAGLSGEPLNHEEVLQAGR
;
A
#
# COMPACT_ATOMS: atom_id res chain seq x y z
N LEU A 1 -4.08 15.49 -11.86
CA LEU A 1 -4.79 14.47 -12.67
C LEU A 1 -5.82 13.67 -11.86
N CYS A 2 -5.45 12.81 -10.91
CA CYS A 2 -6.46 12.03 -10.15
C CYS A 2 -7.39 12.91 -9.30
N LYS A 3 -6.83 13.88 -8.56
CA LYS A 3 -7.62 14.85 -7.78
C LYS A 3 -8.49 15.81 -8.61
N GLU A 4 -8.25 15.88 -9.92
CA GLU A 4 -9.13 16.64 -10.82
C GLU A 4 -10.39 15.83 -11.21
N ILE A 5 -10.31 14.51 -11.12
CA ILE A 5 -11.43 13.59 -11.38
C ILE A 5 -12.23 13.38 -10.09
N ASP A 6 -11.55 13.20 -8.97
CA ASP A 6 -12.14 13.00 -7.65
C ASP A 6 -11.24 13.65 -6.59
N ASP A 7 -11.70 14.77 -6.02
CA ASP A 7 -10.95 15.56 -5.03
C ASP A 7 -10.91 14.92 -3.64
N THR A 8 -11.67 13.84 -3.43
CA THR A 8 -11.67 13.07 -2.17
C THR A 8 -10.55 12.03 -2.10
N LEU A 9 -9.82 11.80 -3.20
CA LEU A 9 -8.70 10.87 -3.22
C LEU A 9 -7.52 11.40 -2.39
N GLU A 10 -7.07 10.57 -1.44
CA GLU A 10 -5.90 10.84 -0.62
C GLU A 10 -4.60 10.44 -1.32
N GLU A 11 -3.50 11.09 -0.93
CA GLU A 11 -2.14 10.76 -1.38
C GLU A 11 -1.30 10.31 -0.19
N GLY A 12 -0.39 9.36 -0.42
CA GLY A 12 0.46 8.82 0.64
C GLY A 12 1.69 8.08 0.11
N VAL A 13 2.62 7.79 1.01
CA VAL A 13 3.87 7.07 0.75
C VAL A 13 3.63 5.56 0.87
N TYR A 14 3.78 4.84 -0.23
CA TYR A 14 3.70 3.38 -0.25
C TYR A 14 5.06 2.74 0.04
N VAL A 15 5.09 1.74 0.91
CA VAL A 15 6.29 0.98 1.27
C VAL A 15 6.12 -0.50 0.88
N GLN A 16 7.03 -1.01 0.05
CA GLN A 16 7.02 -2.42 -0.36
C GLN A 16 7.76 -3.31 0.64
N PHE A 17 7.09 -4.38 1.08
CA PHE A 17 7.66 -5.55 1.77
C PHE A 17 7.83 -6.72 0.79
N PRO A 18 8.70 -7.71 1.09
CA PRO A 18 8.90 -8.86 0.22
C PRO A 18 7.72 -9.85 0.20
N GLY A 19 6.91 -9.92 1.28
CA GLY A 19 5.85 -10.92 1.41
C GLY A 19 6.38 -12.37 1.47
N PRO A 20 5.51 -13.40 1.34
CA PRO A 20 4.05 -13.33 1.23
C PRO A 20 3.34 -13.21 2.60
N HIS A 21 4.09 -13.19 3.70
CA HIS A 21 3.55 -12.99 5.04
C HIS A 21 3.17 -11.51 5.23
N TYR A 22 2.10 -11.25 5.96
CA TYR A 22 1.76 -9.91 6.41
C TYR A 22 2.74 -9.41 7.46
N GLU A 23 2.80 -8.09 7.60
CA GLU A 23 3.67 -7.40 8.52
C GLU A 23 3.15 -7.56 9.97
N THR A 24 4.10 -7.66 10.91
CA THR A 24 3.79 -7.59 12.33
C THR A 24 3.47 -6.15 12.76
N PRO A 25 2.78 -5.94 13.90
CA PRO A 25 2.52 -4.59 14.41
C PRO A 25 3.80 -3.76 14.63
N ALA A 26 4.92 -4.40 14.98
CA ALA A 26 6.19 -3.72 15.14
C ALA A 26 6.76 -3.22 13.81
N GLU A 27 6.63 -4.00 12.73
CA GLU A 27 7.01 -3.61 11.38
C GLU A 27 6.10 -2.50 10.82
N ILE A 28 4.80 -2.56 11.10
CA ILE A 28 3.88 -1.45 10.76
C ILE A 28 4.26 -0.17 11.50
N ASN A 29 4.62 -0.25 12.78
CA ASN A 29 5.11 0.92 13.51
C ASN A 29 6.43 1.44 12.95
N MET A 30 7.35 0.55 12.53
CA MET A 30 8.58 0.93 11.84
C MET A 30 8.26 1.73 10.57
N VAL A 31 7.32 1.26 9.73
CA VAL A 31 6.89 1.97 8.51
C VAL A 31 6.37 3.36 8.83
N ARG A 32 5.51 3.48 9.85
CA ARG A 32 4.96 4.76 10.28
C ARG A 32 6.05 5.74 10.71
N VAL A 33 7.05 5.26 11.46
CA VAL A 33 8.21 6.07 11.89
C VAL A 33 9.08 6.48 10.70
N MET A 34 9.20 5.63 9.68
CA MET A 34 9.91 5.95 8.44
C MET A 34 9.12 6.91 7.51
N GLY A 35 7.85 7.19 7.82
CA GLY A 35 6.99 8.08 7.04
C GLY A 35 6.20 7.39 5.93
N GLY A 36 5.98 6.07 6.02
CA GLY A 36 5.08 5.34 5.13
C GLY A 36 3.62 5.42 5.59
N ASP A 37 2.71 5.56 4.64
CA ASP A 37 1.26 5.61 4.84
C ASP A 37 0.57 4.29 4.42
N LEU A 38 1.15 3.58 3.45
CA LEU A 38 0.64 2.30 2.94
C LEU A 38 1.74 1.24 2.92
N VAL A 39 1.34 -0.03 3.06
CA VAL A 39 2.21 -1.19 2.87
C VAL A 39 1.61 -2.15 1.86
N GLY A 40 2.48 -2.87 1.17
CA GLY A 40 2.10 -4.03 0.37
C GLY A 40 3.32 -4.70 -0.26
N MET A 41 3.10 -5.59 -1.22
CA MET A 41 4.13 -6.56 -1.64
C MET A 41 4.56 -6.43 -3.11
N SER A 42 4.16 -5.35 -3.80
CA SER A 42 4.41 -5.13 -5.23
C SER A 42 4.67 -3.66 -5.54
N THR A 43 4.55 -3.28 -6.81
CA THR A 43 4.48 -1.90 -7.33
C THR A 43 5.80 -1.15 -7.32
N VAL A 44 6.62 -1.19 -6.26
CA VAL A 44 7.84 -0.37 -6.19
C VAL A 44 8.87 -0.83 -7.23
N LEU A 45 9.07 -2.14 -7.39
CA LEU A 45 10.01 -2.65 -8.40
C LEU A 45 9.54 -2.36 -9.83
N GLU A 46 8.23 -2.50 -10.09
CA GLU A 46 7.61 -2.17 -11.37
C GLU A 46 7.74 -0.67 -11.68
N ALA A 47 7.51 0.19 -10.70
CA ALA A 47 7.66 1.64 -10.84
C ALA A 47 9.11 2.02 -11.14
N ILE A 48 10.09 1.43 -10.45
CA ILE A 48 11.52 1.68 -10.72
C ILE A 48 11.87 1.26 -12.16
N ALA A 49 11.46 0.06 -12.59
CA ALA A 49 11.72 -0.43 -13.93
C ALA A 49 11.05 0.45 -15.00
N ALA A 50 9.81 0.89 -14.77
CA ALA A 50 9.09 1.77 -15.68
C ALA A 50 9.79 3.13 -15.82
N ARG A 51 10.29 3.70 -14.71
CA ARG A 51 11.06 4.95 -14.72
C ARG A 51 12.40 4.80 -15.42
N GLU A 52 13.10 3.67 -15.23
CA GLU A 52 14.34 3.36 -15.95
C GLU A 52 14.10 3.29 -17.47
N ALA A 53 12.98 2.70 -17.89
CA ALA A 53 12.55 2.66 -19.29
C ALA A 53 12.01 4.00 -19.83
N GLY A 54 12.01 5.08 -19.04
CA GLY A 54 11.56 6.41 -19.44
C GLY A 54 10.04 6.62 -19.44
N ALA A 55 9.26 5.73 -18.85
CA ALA A 55 7.82 5.87 -18.75
C ALA A 55 7.40 6.85 -17.65
N GLU A 56 6.25 7.49 -17.84
CA GLU A 56 5.53 8.15 -16.75
C GLU A 56 4.76 7.11 -15.93
N VAL A 57 4.70 7.31 -14.61
CA VAL A 57 4.12 6.36 -13.66
C VAL A 57 3.02 7.06 -12.86
N LEU A 58 1.83 6.46 -12.83
CA LEU A 58 0.75 6.80 -11.92
C LEU A 58 0.55 5.64 -10.95
N GLY A 59 0.70 5.88 -9.66
CA GLY A 59 0.44 4.91 -8.60
C GLY A 59 -0.96 5.10 -8.02
N LEU A 60 -1.77 4.03 -8.03
CA LEU A 60 -3.07 3.99 -7.38
C LEU A 60 -3.15 2.71 -6.54
N SER A 61 -3.41 2.86 -5.25
CA SER A 61 -3.56 1.74 -4.31
C SER A 61 -4.99 1.68 -3.80
N LEU A 62 -5.57 0.49 -3.79
CA LEU A 62 -6.83 0.22 -3.12
C LEU A 62 -6.53 -0.25 -1.69
N VAL A 63 -6.92 0.53 -0.69
CA VAL A 63 -6.77 0.15 0.72
C VAL A 63 -7.88 -0.84 1.07
N THR A 64 -7.55 -2.13 1.08
CA THR A 64 -8.51 -3.21 1.38
C THR A 64 -8.81 -3.34 2.88
N ASN A 65 -7.89 -2.91 3.74
CA ASN A 65 -7.98 -3.05 5.20
C ASN A 65 -6.99 -2.10 5.91
N LEU A 66 -7.24 -1.82 7.19
CA LEU A 66 -6.24 -1.21 8.07
C LEU A 66 -5.10 -2.21 8.33
N ALA A 67 -3.86 -1.72 8.40
CA ALA A 67 -2.69 -2.56 8.67
C ALA A 67 -2.75 -3.25 10.05
N ALA A 68 -2.00 -4.35 10.21
CA ALA A 68 -1.99 -5.17 11.43
C ALA A 68 -1.75 -4.32 12.69
N GLY A 69 -2.61 -4.49 13.69
CA GLY A 69 -2.52 -3.79 14.97
C GLY A 69 -3.17 -2.39 15.00
N LEU A 70 -3.75 -1.91 13.89
CA LEU A 70 -4.52 -0.66 13.87
C LEU A 70 -6.01 -0.87 14.17
N SER A 71 -6.57 -2.05 13.85
CA SER A 71 -7.98 -2.40 14.08
C SER A 71 -8.24 -3.19 15.37
N GLY A 72 -7.20 -3.80 15.96
CA GLY A 72 -7.32 -4.70 17.11
C GLY A 72 -7.68 -6.15 16.77
N GLU A 73 -8.03 -6.45 15.51
CA GLU A 73 -8.40 -7.79 15.03
C GLU A 73 -7.34 -8.37 14.08
N PRO A 74 -7.19 -9.71 13.98
CA PRO A 74 -6.24 -10.35 13.07
C PRO A 74 -6.60 -10.09 11.60
N LEU A 75 -5.57 -9.88 10.76
CA LEU A 75 -5.77 -9.77 9.31
C LEU A 75 -6.20 -11.11 8.72
N ASN A 76 -7.33 -11.13 8.00
CA ASN A 76 -7.82 -12.29 7.27
C ASN A 76 -7.65 -12.09 5.76
N HIS A 77 -6.93 -12.99 5.10
CA HIS A 77 -6.69 -12.94 3.65
C HIS A 77 -7.98 -13.00 2.82
N GLU A 78 -9.01 -13.69 3.32
CA GLU A 78 -10.29 -13.79 2.61
C GLU A 78 -11.09 -12.48 2.63
N GLU A 79 -10.95 -11.68 3.68
CA GLU A 79 -11.55 -10.34 3.78
C GLU A 79 -10.89 -9.37 2.80
N VAL A 80 -9.57 -9.49 2.61
CA VAL A 80 -8.82 -8.71 1.61
C VAL A 80 -9.34 -8.99 0.20
N LEU A 81 -9.58 -10.26 -0.14
CA LEU A 81 -10.10 -10.65 -1.46
C LEU A 81 -11.55 -10.19 -1.67
N GLN A 82 -12.37 -10.12 -0.62
CA GLN A 82 -13.73 -9.60 -0.70
C GLN A 82 -13.78 -8.08 -0.88
N ALA A 83 -12.88 -7.34 -0.22
CA ALA A 83 -12.79 -5.88 -0.35
C ALA A 83 -12.33 -5.42 -1.75
N GLY A 84 -11.63 -6.29 -2.50
CA GLY A 84 -11.14 -6.01 -3.85
C GLY A 84 -12.15 -6.27 -4.99
N ARG A 85 -13.38 -6.71 -4.70
CA ARG A 85 -14.46 -6.91 -5.69
C ARG A 85 -15.31 -5.67 -5.88
#